data_AF-A0A951R2S9-F1
#
_entry.id   AF-A0A951R2S9-F1
#
_cell.length_a   1.000
_cell.length_b   1.000
_cell.length_c   1.000
_cell.angle_alpha   90.00
_cell.angle_beta   90.00
_cell.angle_gamma   90.00
#
_symmetry.space_group_name_H-M   'P 1'
#
loop_
_entity.id
_entity.type
_entity.pdbx_description
1 polymer ?
#
loop_
_entity_poly.entity_id
_entity_poly.type
_entity_poly.pdbx_seq_one_letter_code
_entity_poly.pdbx_strand_id
1 'polypeptide(L)'
;MIKILLLSLLMIKIVQFSIEEIFKIEVYKKIIYFILPIVILLFYVKLGFNEDFLRYSLLACFLLVISIIDYYTMYIYDITIISGIIIQGFILLITKDIIMNHILGLIFGFIIPYILVKLTKGIGSGDIGVYALCCFCVGINRCLFLIPMSFIFGSIYGVYLLVIKKEIKEIIYSICAMHIFSYSVFNC
;
A
#
# COMPACT_ATOMS: atom_id res chain seq x y z
N MET A 1 -2.01 -23.63 12.01
CA MET A 1 -1.89 -23.52 10.55
C MET A 1 -3.23 -23.51 9.81
N ILE A 2 -4.08 -24.54 9.91
CA ILE A 2 -5.33 -24.63 9.14
C ILE A 2 -6.26 -23.41 9.34
N LYS A 3 -6.42 -22.93 10.58
CA LYS A 3 -7.22 -21.72 10.89
C LYS A 3 -6.72 -20.45 10.17
N ILE A 4 -5.40 -20.29 10.03
CA ILE A 4 -4.80 -19.12 9.35
C ILE A 4 -5.00 -19.22 7.85
N LEU A 5 -4.86 -20.42 7.28
CA LEU A 5 -5.14 -20.65 5.87
C LEU A 5 -6.61 -20.30 5.56
N LEU A 6 -7.54 -20.77 6.40
CA LEU A 6 -8.96 -20.46 6.26
C LEU A 6 -9.23 -18.95 6.36
N LEU A 7 -8.61 -18.28 7.34
CA LEU A 7 -8.72 -16.83 7.51
C LEU A 7 -8.16 -16.09 6.29
N SER A 8 -6.99 -16.47 5.78
CA SER A 8 -6.42 -15.83 4.59
C SER A 8 -7.33 -15.98 3.36
N LEU A 9 -7.97 -17.15 3.19
CA LEU A 9 -8.92 -17.38 2.09
C LEU A 9 -10.20 -16.54 2.25
N LEU A 10 -10.69 -16.38 3.48
CA LEU A 10 -11.82 -15.50 3.78
C LEU A 10 -11.48 -14.05 3.43
N MET A 11 -10.30 -13.58 3.85
CA MET A 11 -9.84 -12.21 3.59
C MET A 11 -9.64 -11.94 2.10
N ILE A 12 -9.10 -12.92 1.34
CA ILE A 12 -9.03 -12.83 -0.12
C ILE A 12 -10.42 -12.63 -0.72
N LYS A 13 -11.41 -13.45 -0.32
CA LYS A 13 -12.77 -13.33 -0.86
C LYS A 13 -13.39 -11.97 -0.57
N ILE A 14 -13.19 -11.43 0.63
CA ILE A 14 -13.68 -10.09 0.99
C ILE A 14 -13.06 -9.02 0.09
N VAL A 15 -11.74 -9.04 -0.06
CA VAL A 15 -11.02 -8.07 -0.91
C VAL A 15 -11.44 -8.20 -2.38
N GLN A 16 -11.59 -9.42 -2.89
CA GLN A 16 -12.05 -9.66 -4.25
C GLN A 16 -13.46 -9.15 -4.48
N PHE A 17 -14.38 -9.40 -3.55
CA PHE A 17 -15.76 -8.90 -3.62
C PHE A 17 -15.79 -7.37 -3.72
N SER A 18 -15.04 -6.68 -2.85
CA SER A 18 -14.95 -5.21 -2.90
C SER A 18 -14.38 -4.67 -4.20
N ILE A 19 -13.42 -5.37 -4.81
CA ILE A 19 -12.80 -4.90 -6.06
C ILE A 19 -13.65 -5.25 -7.27
N GLU A 20 -14.30 -6.42 -7.32
CA GLU A 20 -15.20 -6.80 -8.42
C GLU A 20 -16.40 -5.85 -8.57
N GLU A 21 -16.85 -5.26 -7.47
CA GLU A 21 -17.88 -4.22 -7.47
C GLU A 21 -17.39 -2.93 -8.15
N ILE A 22 -16.09 -2.63 -8.05
CA ILE A 22 -15.48 -1.37 -8.54
C ILE A 22 -14.86 -1.54 -9.94
N PHE A 23 -14.11 -2.61 -10.17
CA PHE A 23 -13.37 -2.91 -11.40
C PHE A 23 -13.68 -4.33 -11.88
N LYS A 24 -13.92 -4.51 -13.18
CA LYS A 24 -14.15 -5.84 -13.78
C LYS A 24 -12.90 -6.33 -14.53
N ILE A 25 -11.79 -6.53 -13.84
CA ILE A 25 -10.50 -6.90 -14.47
C ILE A 25 -9.94 -8.20 -13.84
N GLU A 26 -9.46 -9.15 -14.63
CA GLU A 26 -9.04 -10.45 -14.08
C GLU A 26 -7.62 -10.47 -13.51
N VAL A 27 -6.74 -9.57 -13.97
CA VAL A 27 -5.31 -9.60 -13.63
C VAL A 27 -5.08 -9.40 -12.12
N TYR A 28 -5.79 -8.47 -11.49
CA TYR A 28 -5.62 -8.21 -10.06
C TYR A 28 -6.07 -9.39 -9.19
N LYS A 29 -7.00 -10.24 -9.66
CA LYS A 29 -7.47 -11.39 -8.89
C LYS A 29 -6.33 -12.36 -8.58
N LYS A 30 -5.45 -12.58 -9.56
CA LYS A 30 -4.25 -13.41 -9.40
C LYS A 30 -3.25 -12.78 -8.44
N ILE A 31 -3.03 -11.47 -8.57
CA ILE A 31 -2.10 -10.70 -7.71
C ILE A 31 -2.55 -10.76 -6.25
N ILE A 32 -3.83 -10.51 -5.97
CA ILE A 32 -4.39 -10.56 -4.61
C ILE A 32 -4.25 -11.96 -4.00
N TYR A 33 -4.52 -13.00 -4.79
CA TYR A 33 -4.40 -14.40 -4.33
C TYR A 33 -2.98 -14.77 -3.89
N PHE A 34 -1.96 -14.10 -4.43
CA PHE A 34 -0.57 -14.37 -4.09
C PHE A 34 -0.08 -13.44 -2.97
N ILE A 35 -0.29 -12.14 -3.10
CA ILE A 35 0.24 -11.13 -2.17
C ILE A 35 -0.42 -11.25 -0.80
N LEU A 36 -1.76 -11.33 -0.73
CA LEU A 36 -2.47 -11.23 0.53
C LEU A 36 -2.16 -12.39 1.50
N PRO A 37 -2.12 -13.67 1.06
CA PRO A 37 -1.72 -14.76 1.95
C PRO A 37 -0.29 -14.64 2.47
N ILE A 38 0.64 -14.18 1.62
CA ILE A 38 2.04 -13.99 2.02
C ILE A 38 2.12 -12.92 3.13
N VAL A 39 1.44 -11.79 2.95
CA VAL A 39 1.40 -10.71 3.95
C VAL A 39 0.77 -11.20 5.26
N ILE A 40 -0.35 -11.94 5.20
CA ILE A 40 -1.00 -12.49 6.40
C ILE A 40 -0.10 -13.51 7.10
N LEU A 41 0.60 -14.36 6.34
CA LEU A 41 1.56 -15.33 6.90
C LEU A 41 2.70 -14.61 7.63
N LEU A 42 3.25 -13.53 7.05
CA LEU A 42 4.30 -12.73 7.68
C LEU A 42 3.84 -12.12 9.01
N PHE A 43 2.62 -11.57 9.05
CA PHE A 43 2.05 -11.09 10.31
C PHE A 43 1.86 -12.22 11.33
N TYR A 44 1.40 -13.39 10.89
CA TYR A 44 1.22 -14.54 11.78
C TYR A 44 2.53 -15.01 12.40
N VAL A 45 3.60 -15.11 11.60
CA VAL A 45 4.94 -15.51 12.08
C VAL A 45 5.47 -14.53 13.12
N LYS A 46 5.22 -13.22 12.94
CA LYS A 46 5.76 -12.17 13.81
C LYS A 46 4.93 -11.93 15.08
N LEU A 47 3.61 -12.04 15.00
CA LEU A 47 2.68 -11.61 16.07
C LEU A 47 1.96 -12.77 16.74
N GLY A 48 1.96 -13.97 16.13
CA GLY A 48 1.10 -15.07 16.54
C GLY A 48 -0.39 -14.80 16.26
N PHE A 49 -1.27 -15.66 16.79
CA PHE A 49 -2.72 -15.46 16.69
C PHE A 49 -3.22 -14.62 17.87
N ASN A 50 -3.05 -13.30 17.75
CA ASN A 50 -3.39 -12.30 18.77
C ASN A 50 -4.31 -11.20 18.19
N GLU A 51 -4.81 -10.31 19.06
CA GLU A 51 -5.64 -9.17 18.66
C GLU A 51 -4.92 -8.24 17.67
N ASP A 52 -3.63 -7.98 17.90
CA ASP A 52 -2.75 -7.24 16.99
C ASP A 52 -2.71 -7.85 15.58
N PHE A 53 -2.70 -9.18 15.50
CA PHE A 53 -2.70 -9.87 14.21
C PHE A 53 -3.99 -9.62 13.44
N LEU A 54 -5.16 -9.72 14.09
CA LEU A 54 -6.43 -9.42 13.45
C LEU A 54 -6.48 -7.97 12.97
N ARG A 55 -6.08 -7.03 13.83
CA ARG A 55 -6.06 -5.60 13.53
C ARG A 55 -5.18 -5.26 12.33
N TYR A 56 -3.96 -5.78 12.27
CA TYR A 56 -3.04 -5.49 11.16
C TYR A 56 -3.38 -6.27 9.89
N SER A 57 -3.94 -7.48 9.99
CA SER A 57 -4.39 -8.24 8.82
C SER A 57 -5.57 -7.57 8.10
N LEU A 58 -6.51 -6.99 8.87
CA LEU A 58 -7.61 -6.19 8.34
C LEU A 58 -7.11 -4.87 7.73
N LEU A 59 -6.19 -4.18 8.41
CA LEU A 59 -5.54 -2.98 7.86
C LEU A 59 -4.88 -3.28 6.51
N ALA A 60 -4.17 -4.40 6.38
CA ALA A 60 -3.51 -4.80 5.13
C ALA A 60 -4.51 -5.04 3.99
N CYS A 61 -5.68 -5.59 4.29
CA CYS A 61 -6.75 -5.74 3.29
C CYS A 61 -7.25 -4.38 2.80
N PHE A 62 -7.48 -3.44 3.71
CA PHE A 62 -7.87 -2.06 3.35
C PHE A 62 -6.80 -1.37 2.51
N LEU A 63 -5.54 -1.46 2.91
CA LEU A 63 -4.43 -0.86 2.17
C LEU A 63 -4.28 -1.46 0.77
N LEU A 64 -4.52 -2.78 0.61
CA LEU A 64 -4.53 -3.41 -0.70
C LEU A 64 -5.66 -2.87 -1.58
N VAL A 65 -6.88 -2.75 -1.06
CA VAL A 65 -8.00 -2.16 -1.81
C VAL A 65 -7.69 -0.71 -2.22
N ILE A 66 -7.22 0.11 -1.28
CA ILE A 66 -6.84 1.52 -1.54
C ILE A 66 -5.73 1.58 -2.60
N SER A 67 -4.71 0.73 -2.51
CA SER A 67 -3.59 0.70 -3.48
C SER A 67 -4.04 0.32 -4.89
N ILE A 68 -5.01 -0.58 -5.02
CA ILE A 68 -5.55 -0.98 -6.33
C ILE A 68 -6.40 0.15 -6.91
N ILE A 69 -7.24 0.79 -6.09
CA ILE A 69 -8.01 1.95 -6.52
C ILE A 69 -7.06 3.06 -6.99
N ASP A 70 -6.07 3.42 -6.18
CA ASP A 70 -5.09 4.46 -6.49
C ASP A 70 -4.31 4.16 -7.78
N TYR A 71 -3.94 2.91 -8.02
CA TYR A 71 -3.28 2.51 -9.28
C TYR A 71 -4.15 2.79 -10.53
N TYR A 72 -5.47 2.63 -10.44
CA TYR A 72 -6.38 2.81 -11.57
C TYR A 72 -6.91 4.24 -11.72
N THR A 73 -7.22 4.92 -10.62
CA THR A 73 -7.85 6.25 -10.64
C THR A 73 -6.85 7.37 -10.40
N MET A 74 -5.67 7.08 -9.82
CA MET A 74 -4.75 8.06 -9.25
C MET A 74 -5.39 8.95 -8.17
N TYR A 75 -6.53 8.50 -7.61
CA TYR A 75 -7.29 9.22 -6.61
C TYR A 75 -7.63 8.31 -5.44
N ILE A 76 -7.38 8.82 -4.24
CA ILE A 76 -7.78 8.18 -2.99
C ILE A 76 -9.12 8.82 -2.57
N TYR A 77 -10.17 7.99 -2.46
CA TYR A 77 -11.49 8.46 -2.04
C TYR A 77 -11.60 8.53 -0.51
N ASP A 78 -12.02 9.67 0.02
CA ASP A 78 -12.21 9.87 1.47
C ASP A 78 -13.15 8.84 2.10
N ILE A 79 -14.15 8.36 1.35
CA ILE A 79 -15.09 7.33 1.84
C ILE A 79 -14.39 6.00 2.16
N THR A 80 -13.32 5.66 1.44
CA THR A 80 -12.52 4.45 1.70
C THR A 80 -11.68 4.59 2.98
N ILE A 81 -11.20 5.80 3.26
CA ILE A 81 -10.46 6.10 4.49
C ILE A 81 -11.41 6.09 5.69
N ILE A 82 -12.57 6.75 5.59
CA ILE A 82 -13.56 6.84 6.67
C ILE A 82 -14.09 5.45 7.03
N SER A 83 -14.43 4.63 6.03
CA SER A 83 -14.91 3.26 6.27
C SER A 83 -13.85 2.41 6.98
N GLY A 84 -12.58 2.52 6.60
CA GLY A 84 -11.49 1.85 7.29
C GLY A 84 -11.30 2.33 8.74
N ILE A 85 -11.44 3.63 9.02
CA ILE A 85 -11.39 4.16 10.39
C ILE A 85 -12.55 3.60 11.24
N ILE A 86 -13.76 3.53 10.70
CA ILE A 86 -14.94 3.00 11.42
C ILE A 86 -14.70 1.54 11.81
N ILE A 87 -14.23 0.71 10.85
CA ILE A 87 -14.00 -0.72 11.08
C ILE A 87 -12.89 -0.94 12.11
N GLN A 88 -11.77 -0.21 12.00
CA GLN A 88 -10.71 -0.29 13.00
C GLN A 88 -11.16 0.21 14.37
N GLY A 89 -12.02 1.23 14.43
CA GLY A 89 -12.60 1.72 15.66
C GLY A 89 -13.45 0.66 16.36
N PHE A 90 -14.25 -0.08 15.59
CA PHE A 90 -15.04 -1.19 16.13
C PHE A 90 -14.17 -2.32 16.69
N ILE A 91 -13.06 -2.64 16.01
CA ILE A 91 -12.10 -3.64 16.49
C ILE A 91 -11.45 -3.19 17.79
N LEU A 92 -11.05 -1.93 17.89
CA LEU A 92 -10.45 -1.37 19.12
C LEU A 92 -11.39 -1.44 20.32
N LEU A 93 -12.69 -1.24 20.10
CA LEU A 93 -13.71 -1.39 21.14
C LEU A 93 -13.84 -2.84 21.63
N ILE A 94 -13.76 -3.81 20.72
CA ILE A 94 -13.82 -5.24 21.06
C ILE A 94 -12.57 -5.69 21.83
N THR A 95 -11.39 -5.25 21.37
CA THR A 95 -10.10 -5.63 21.96
C THR A 95 -9.78 -4.89 23.26
N LYS A 96 -10.64 -3.96 23.70
CA LYS A 96 -10.46 -3.14 24.91
C LYS A 96 -9.09 -2.45 24.98
N ASP A 97 -8.55 -2.09 23.81
CA ASP A 97 -7.25 -1.42 23.75
C ASP A 97 -7.38 0.03 24.25
N ILE A 98 -6.26 0.69 24.53
CA ILE A 98 -6.25 2.08 25.01
C ILE A 98 -6.61 3.01 23.85
N ILE A 99 -7.92 3.24 23.66
CA ILE A 99 -8.50 4.03 22.56
C ILE A 99 -7.81 5.39 22.43
N MET A 100 -7.44 6.00 23.56
CA MET A 100 -6.73 7.29 23.58
C MET A 100 -5.42 7.26 22.78
N ASN A 101 -4.64 6.18 22.85
CA ASN A 101 -3.38 6.05 22.10
C ASN A 101 -3.61 6.01 20.58
N HIS A 102 -4.73 5.44 20.16
CA HIS A 102 -5.12 5.34 18.75
C HIS A 102 -5.69 6.66 18.24
N ILE A 103 -6.52 7.36 19.03
CA ILE A 103 -7.01 8.70 18.70
C ILE A 103 -5.85 9.69 18.59
N LEU A 104 -4.92 9.68 19.54
CA LEU A 104 -3.71 10.49 19.45
C LEU A 104 -2.89 10.13 18.21
N GLY A 105 -2.79 8.83 17.89
CA GLY A 105 -2.18 8.35 16.65
C GLY A 105 -2.84 8.92 15.41
N LEU A 106 -4.18 8.94 15.32
CA LEU A 106 -4.93 9.51 14.20
C LEU A 106 -4.63 11.01 14.04
N ILE A 107 -4.67 11.77 15.14
CA ILE A 107 -4.38 13.20 15.12
C ILE A 107 -2.94 13.44 14.64
N PHE A 108 -1.97 12.70 15.16
CA PHE A 108 -0.57 12.77 14.72
C PHE A 108 -0.41 12.41 13.25
N GLY A 109 -1.07 11.34 12.82
CA GLY A 109 -1.06 10.86 11.44
C GLY A 109 -1.76 11.80 10.48
N PHE A 110 -2.60 12.72 10.94
CA PHE A 110 -3.16 13.77 10.10
C PHE A 110 -2.25 15.00 10.06
N ILE A 111 -1.78 15.47 11.23
CA ILE A 111 -1.03 16.72 11.36
C ILE A 111 0.32 16.64 10.65
N ILE A 112 1.10 15.57 10.85
CA ILE A 112 2.45 15.50 10.28
C ILE A 112 2.42 15.51 8.74
N PRO A 113 1.67 14.62 8.06
CA PRO A 113 1.60 14.65 6.60
C PRO A 113 0.98 15.94 6.07
N TYR A 114 0.01 16.53 6.77
CA TYR A 114 -0.57 17.81 6.37
C TYR A 114 0.48 18.94 6.35
N ILE A 115 1.34 19.01 7.37
CA ILE A 115 2.47 19.95 7.38
C ILE A 115 3.43 19.66 6.22
N LEU A 116 3.78 18.39 5.99
CA LEU A 116 4.68 17.99 4.91
C LEU A 116 4.14 18.37 3.53
N VAL A 117 2.85 18.16 3.26
CA VAL A 117 2.19 18.54 2.00
C VAL A 117 2.28 20.05 1.80
N LYS A 118 1.98 20.84 2.84
CA LYS A 118 2.03 22.31 2.75
C LYS A 118 3.44 22.85 2.48
N LEU A 119 4.46 22.20 3.01
CA LEU A 119 5.87 22.60 2.83
C LEU A 119 6.45 22.15 1.48
N THR A 120 6.21 20.90 1.09
CA THR A 120 6.89 20.28 -0.05
C THR A 120 6.11 20.37 -1.36
N LYS A 121 4.78 20.56 -1.30
CA LYS A 121 3.84 20.52 -2.44
C LYS A 121 3.94 19.26 -3.32
N GLY A 122 4.70 18.25 -2.91
CA GLY A 122 5.01 17.06 -3.71
C GLY A 122 4.36 15.78 -3.19
N ILE A 123 3.71 15.82 -2.03
CA ILE A 123 2.96 14.69 -1.46
C ILE A 123 1.48 14.84 -1.85
N GLY A 124 0.84 13.74 -2.26
CA GLY A 124 -0.57 13.73 -2.62
C GLY A 124 -1.44 14.07 -1.40
N SER A 125 -2.42 14.96 -1.58
CA SER A 125 -3.33 15.31 -0.48
C SER A 125 -4.14 14.11 0.02
N GLY A 126 -4.40 13.12 -0.85
CA GLY A 126 -5.04 11.85 -0.49
C GLY A 126 -4.21 10.97 0.44
N ASP A 127 -2.88 11.04 0.39
CA ASP A 127 -1.98 10.23 1.21
C ASP A 127 -2.09 10.58 2.70
N ILE A 128 -2.52 11.81 3.02
CA ILE A 128 -2.74 12.27 4.41
C ILE A 128 -3.74 11.34 5.10
N GLY A 129 -4.86 11.04 4.44
CA GLY A 129 -5.92 10.22 5.01
C GLY A 129 -5.50 8.76 5.20
N VAL A 130 -4.76 8.20 4.23
CA VAL A 130 -4.21 6.85 4.34
C VAL A 130 -3.21 6.76 5.50
N TYR A 131 -2.36 7.77 5.65
CA TYR A 131 -1.40 7.82 6.75
C TYR A 131 -2.09 7.96 8.11
N ALA A 132 -3.14 8.80 8.21
CA ALA A 132 -3.95 8.92 9.41
C ALA A 132 -4.63 7.60 9.78
N LEU A 133 -5.18 6.86 8.82
CA LEU A 133 -5.76 5.53 9.03
C LEU A 133 -4.73 4.50 9.51
N CYS A 134 -3.52 4.50 8.94
CA CYS A 134 -2.44 3.64 9.40
C CYS A 134 -2.05 3.95 10.84
N CYS A 135 -1.90 5.23 11.16
CA CYS A 135 -1.54 5.69 12.50
C CYS A 135 -2.64 5.42 13.53
N PHE A 136 -3.91 5.53 13.14
CA PHE A 136 -5.04 5.16 13.98
C PHE A 136 -5.01 3.68 14.32
N CYS A 137 -4.72 2.81 13.36
CA CYS A 137 -4.62 1.37 13.59
C CYS A 137 -3.43 0.98 14.47
N VAL A 138 -2.28 1.63 14.25
CA VAL A 138 -1.00 1.27 14.88
C VAL A 138 -0.80 1.91 16.26
N GLY A 139 -1.42 3.08 16.50
CA GLY A 139 -1.30 3.84 17.74
C GLY A 139 -0.04 4.71 17.79
N ILE A 140 -0.12 5.80 18.58
CA ILE A 140 0.88 6.88 18.64
C ILE A 140 2.33 6.39 18.81
N ASN A 141 2.56 5.37 19.64
CA ASN A 141 3.90 4.86 19.98
C ASN A 141 4.69 4.37 18.77
N ARG A 142 3.98 3.85 17.76
CA ARG A 142 4.58 3.25 16.56
C ARG A 142 4.39 4.14 15.31
N CYS A 143 3.59 5.21 15.41
CA CYS A 143 3.35 6.16 14.32
C CYS A 143 4.61 6.84 13.79
N LEU A 144 5.58 7.14 14.65
CA LEU A 144 6.83 7.81 14.26
C LEU A 144 7.69 6.96 13.31
N PHE A 145 7.57 5.63 13.37
CA PHE A 145 8.35 4.73 12.51
C PHE A 145 7.76 4.56 11.10
N LEU A 146 6.50 4.94 10.88
CA LEU A 146 5.80 4.75 9.60
C LEU A 146 6.33 5.68 8.49
N ILE A 147 6.53 6.98 8.78
CA ILE A 147 7.11 7.95 7.83
C ILE A 147 8.49 7.52 7.31
N PRO A 148 9.52 7.32 8.15
CA PRO A 148 10.85 7.01 7.64
C PRO A 148 10.86 5.69 6.87
N MET A 149 10.06 4.69 7.28
CA MET A 149 9.95 3.44 6.54
C MET A 149 9.32 3.61 5.17
N SER A 150 8.24 4.40 5.03
CA SER A 150 7.64 4.64 3.72
C SER A 150 8.60 5.35 2.77
N PHE A 151 9.39 6.31 3.27
CA PHE A 151 10.44 6.96 2.48
C PHE A 151 11.53 5.98 2.04
N ILE A 152 11.98 5.06 2.91
CA ILE A 152 12.98 4.05 2.55
C ILE A 152 12.44 3.17 1.41
N PHE A 153 11.25 2.58 1.56
CA PHE A 153 10.69 1.72 0.51
C PHE A 153 10.39 2.48 -0.79
N GLY A 154 9.86 3.71 -0.69
CA GLY A 154 9.62 4.58 -1.84
C GLY A 154 10.92 4.93 -2.57
N SER A 155 12.00 5.22 -1.83
CA SER A 155 13.31 5.52 -2.41
C SER A 155 13.93 4.32 -3.12
N ILE A 156 13.83 3.12 -2.54
CA ILE A 156 14.32 1.88 -3.15
C ILE A 156 13.57 1.64 -4.48
N TYR A 157 12.24 1.76 -4.46
CA TYR A 157 11.45 1.60 -5.68
C TYR A 157 11.74 2.68 -6.72
N GLY A 158 11.93 3.93 -6.29
CA GLY A 158 12.33 5.04 -7.16
C GLY A 158 13.68 4.80 -7.85
N VAL A 159 14.68 4.33 -7.10
CA VAL A 159 16.00 3.97 -7.64
C VAL A 159 15.88 2.81 -8.62
N TYR A 160 15.14 1.76 -8.28
CA TYR A 160 14.86 0.64 -9.18
C TYR A 160 14.26 1.10 -10.52
N LEU A 161 13.27 2.01 -10.47
CA LEU A 161 12.61 2.54 -11.65
C LEU A 161 13.54 3.42 -12.51
N LEU A 162 14.46 4.16 -11.88
CA LEU A 162 15.48 4.95 -12.57
C LEU A 162 16.50 4.07 -13.29
N VAL A 163 16.93 2.97 -12.68
CA VAL A 163 17.87 2.01 -13.28
C VAL A 163 17.25 1.37 -14.53
N ILE A 164 16.01 0.87 -14.44
CA ILE A 164 15.33 0.24 -15.59
C ILE A 164 15.09 1.25 -16.72
N LYS A 165 14.66 2.48 -16.39
CA LYS A 165 14.46 3.52 -17.43
C LYS A 165 15.77 3.87 -18.13
N LYS A 166 16.90 3.84 -17.41
CA LYS A 166 18.23 4.05 -18.00
C LYS A 166 18.58 2.91 -18.95
N GLU A 167 18.36 1.66 -18.56
CA GLU A 167 18.61 0.48 -19.40
C GLU A 167 17.76 0.50 -20.68
N ILE A 168 16.46 0.83 -20.61
CA ILE A 168 15.59 0.94 -21.79
C ILE A 168 16.11 2.04 -22.73
N LYS A 169 16.57 3.18 -22.19
CA LYS A 169 17.09 4.28 -22.99
C LYS A 169 18.40 3.89 -23.69
N GLU A 170 19.31 3.19 -22.99
CA GLU A 170 20.56 2.68 -23.57
C GLU A 170 20.31 1.62 -24.65
N ILE A 171 19.33 0.73 -24.47
CA ILE A 171 18.91 -0.25 -25.48
C ILE A 171 18.35 0.46 -26.74
N ILE A 172 17.51 1.49 -26.57
CA ILE A 172 16.99 2.28 -27.69
C ILE A 172 18.12 2.98 -28.46
N TYR A 173 19.10 3.57 -27.76
CA TYR A 173 20.27 4.18 -28.41
C TYR A 173 21.12 3.14 -29.15
N SER A 174 21.30 1.94 -28.58
CA SER A 174 22.01 0.84 -29.24
C SER A 174 21.29 0.38 -30.51
N ILE A 175 19.95 0.25 -30.48
CA ILE A 175 19.14 -0.11 -31.65
C ILE A 175 19.20 0.99 -32.72
N CYS A 176 19.08 2.27 -32.34
CA CYS A 176 19.24 3.38 -33.28
C CYS A 176 20.65 3.46 -33.89
N ALA A 177 21.71 3.22 -33.10
CA ALA A 177 23.07 3.19 -33.60
C ALA A 177 23.29 2.04 -34.60
N MET A 178 22.69 0.88 -34.35
CA MET A 178 22.75 -0.28 -35.25
C MET A 178 21.99 -0.03 -36.57
N HIS A 179 20.86 0.68 -36.52
CA HIS A 179 20.09 1.05 -37.71
C HIS A 179 20.80 2.09 -38.59
N ILE A 180 21.54 3.02 -37.99
CA ILE A 180 22.38 4.00 -38.72
C ILE A 180 23.59 3.31 -39.36
N PHE A 181 24.18 2.30 -38.70
CA PHE A 181 25.32 1.55 -39.24
C PHE A 181 24.92 0.63 -40.42
N SER A 182 23.70 0.06 -40.42
CA SER A 182 23.19 -0.68 -41.59
C SER A 182 22.93 0.19 -42.82
N TYR A 183 22.54 1.46 -42.64
CA TYR A 183 22.32 2.38 -43.76
C TYR A 183 23.62 2.91 -44.39
N SER A 184 24.72 3.02 -43.64
CA SER A 184 26.01 3.45 -44.19
C SER A 184 26.73 2.34 -44.97
N VAL A 185 26.51 1.07 -44.62
CA VAL A 185 27.11 -0.09 -45.31
C VAL A 185 26.39 -0.43 -46.62
N PHE A 186 25.10 -0.11 -46.77
CA PHE A 186 24.33 -0.36 -48.00
C PHE A 186 24.40 0.75 -49.06
N ASN A 187 25.09 1.86 -48.78
CA ASN A 187 25.23 3.02 -49.68
C ASN A 187 26.68 3.25 -50.15
N CYS A 188 27.54 2.22 -50.08
CA CYS A 188 28.87 2.18 -50.72
C CYS A 188 28.84 1.23 -51.92
#